data_AF-A0A1C5XL13-F1
#
_entry.id   AF-A0A1C5XL13-F1
#
_cell.length_a   1.000
_cell.length_b   1.000
_cell.length_c   1.000
_cell.angle_alpha   90.00
_cell.angle_beta   90.00
_cell.angle_gamma   90.00
#
_symmetry.space_group_name_H-M   'P 1'
#
loop_
_entity.id
_entity.type
_entity.pdbx_description
1 polymer ?
#
loop_
_entity_poly.entity_id
_entity_poly.type
_entity_poly.pdbx_seq_one_letter_code
_entity_poly.pdbx_strand_id
1 'polypeptide(L)'
;MNIRMYECGFGDCFRLREEGDIDLYVDFGIHNSSWNEGDRIDRFHSIIADMEKEEERDFLLTHYHDDHFNGVKYMADHTENKFRNVYIPDV
;
A
#
# COMPACT_ATOMS: atom_id res chain seq x y z
N MET A 1 -11.48 -3.27 -15.60
CA MET A 1 -10.71 -3.65 -14.41
C MET A 1 -9.24 -3.87 -14.72
N ASN A 2 -8.36 -3.16 -14.02
CA ASN A 2 -6.91 -3.36 -14.05
C ASN A 2 -6.42 -3.68 -12.63
N ILE A 3 -5.56 -4.69 -12.50
CA ILE A 3 -4.91 -5.05 -11.24
C ILE A 3 -3.43 -4.84 -11.41
N ARG A 4 -2.82 -4.08 -10.50
CA ARG A 4 -1.37 -3.97 -10.36
C ARG A 4 -0.94 -4.66 -9.07
N MET A 5 -0.01 -5.59 -9.18
CA MET A 5 0.72 -6.15 -8.05
C MET A 5 2.07 -5.42 -7.95
N TYR A 6 2.39 -4.85 -6.79
CA TYR A 6 3.69 -4.21 -6.57
C TYR A 6 4.74 -5.26 -6.15
N GLU A 7 6.01 -5.01 -6.49
CA GLU A 7 7.11 -5.91 -6.17
C GLU A 7 7.54 -5.73 -4.70
N CYS A 8 6.89 -6.49 -3.82
CA CYS A 8 7.13 -6.47 -2.38
C CYS A 8 8.13 -7.54 -1.91
N GLY A 9 8.46 -8.55 -2.72
CA GLY A 9 9.13 -9.76 -2.25
C GLY A 9 8.21 -10.58 -1.36
N PHE A 10 8.50 -10.63 -0.05
CA PHE A 10 7.59 -11.14 0.98
C PHE A 10 6.78 -9.97 1.57
N GLY A 11 5.46 -10.07 1.55
CA GLY A 11 4.47 -9.05 1.86
C GLY A 11 3.60 -8.76 0.63
N ASP A 12 2.52 -8.02 0.83
CA ASP A 12 1.52 -7.78 -0.22
C ASP A 12 1.24 -6.28 -0.42
N CYS A 13 1.04 -5.92 -1.69
CA CYS A 13 0.45 -4.64 -2.06
C CYS A 13 -0.13 -4.74 -3.47
N PHE A 14 -1.42 -4.48 -3.59
CA PHE A 14 -2.14 -4.47 -4.86
C PHE A 14 -2.87 -3.15 -5.04
N ARG A 15 -3.05 -2.75 -6.30
CA ARG A 15 -3.97 -1.69 -6.69
C ARG A 15 -5.01 -2.26 -7.63
N LEU A 16 -6.27 -2.09 -7.27
CA LEU A 16 -7.42 -2.39 -8.11
C LEU A 16 -7.96 -1.08 -8.68
N ARG A 17 -8.08 -1.01 -10.02
CA ARG A 17 -8.57 0.16 -10.74
C ARG A 17 -9.67 -0.22 -11.73
N GLU A 18 -10.76 0.51 -11.70
CA GLU A 18 -11.80 0.52 -12.73
C GLU A 18 -12.00 1.95 -13.21
N GLU A 19 -12.29 2.15 -14.50
CA GLU A 19 -12.52 3.49 -15.03
C GLU A 19 -13.77 4.11 -14.39
N GLY A 20 -13.58 5.28 -13.75
CA GLY A 20 -14.67 6.00 -13.06
C GLY A 20 -14.82 5.68 -11.57
N ASP A 21 -14.10 4.68 -11.05
CA ASP A 21 -14.10 4.32 -9.63
C ASP A 21 -12.87 4.86 -8.89
N ILE A 22 -12.94 4.85 -7.55
CA ILE A 22 -11.81 5.15 -6.68
C ILE A 22 -10.90 3.93 -6.60
N ASP A 23 -9.59 4.15 -6.77
CA ASP A 23 -8.59 3.09 -6.64
C ASP A 23 -8.61 2.49 -5.24
N LEU A 24 -8.62 1.15 -5.18
CA LEU A 24 -8.49 0.40 -3.94
C LEU A 24 -7.09 -0.19 -3.83
N TYR A 25 -6.39 0.18 -2.76
CA TYR A 25 -5.14 -0.45 -2.37
C TYR A 25 -5.43 -1.59 -1.39
N VAL A 26 -5.00 -2.80 -1.73
CA VAL A 26 -5.15 -3.99 -0.89
C VAL A 26 -3.79 -4.36 -0.34
N ASP A 27 -3.64 -4.24 0.96
CA ASP A 27 -2.38 -4.28 1.70
C ASP A 27 -1.33 -3.27 1.18
N PHE A 28 -0.37 -2.98 2.04
CA PHE A 28 0.80 -2.21 1.69
C PHE A 28 1.89 -2.53 2.69
N GLY A 29 2.62 -3.62 2.41
CA GLY A 29 3.75 -3.98 3.25
C GLY A 29 4.81 -4.82 2.55
N ILE A 30 5.99 -4.76 3.15
CA ILE A 30 7.20 -5.46 2.72
C ILE A 30 7.87 -5.99 3.98
N HIS A 31 8.02 -7.30 4.08
CA HIS A 31 8.72 -7.95 5.18
C HIS A 31 10.21 -7.55 5.22
N ASN A 32 10.78 -7.46 6.42
CA ASN A 32 12.17 -7.02 6.61
C ASN A 32 13.23 -7.95 5.99
N SER A 33 12.85 -9.19 5.64
CA SER A 33 13.74 -10.13 4.96
C SER A 33 13.78 -9.95 3.44
N SER A 34 12.84 -9.23 2.85
CA SER A 34 12.72 -9.11 1.38
C SER A 34 13.89 -8.32 0.78
N TRP A 35 14.31 -7.27 1.48
CA TRP A 35 15.29 -6.30 0.99
C TRP A 35 16.06 -5.67 2.15
N ASN A 36 17.20 -5.05 1.85
CA ASN A 36 17.81 -4.14 2.83
C ASN A 36 16.90 -2.92 3.07
N GLU A 37 17.18 -2.20 4.16
CA GLU A 37 16.33 -1.08 4.59
C GLU A 37 16.17 0.02 3.54
N GLY A 38 17.26 0.41 2.86
CA GLY A 38 17.22 1.43 1.81
C GLY A 38 16.35 1.03 0.63
N ASP A 39 16.56 -0.18 0.12
CA ASP A 39 15.78 -0.72 -1.02
C ASP A 39 14.29 -0.89 -0.69
N ARG A 40 13.97 -1.16 0.58
CA ARG A 40 12.57 -1.23 1.07
C ARG A 40 11.94 0.15 1.14
N ILE A 41 12.65 1.15 1.68
CA ILE A 41 12.20 2.54 1.72
C ILE A 41 11.96 3.07 0.30
N ASP A 42 12.87 2.79 -0.63
CA ASP A 42 12.72 3.20 -2.03
C ASP A 42 11.48 2.60 -2.69
N ARG A 43 11.12 1.36 -2.34
CA ARG A 43 9.87 0.72 -2.79
C ARG A 43 8.64 1.37 -2.18
N PHE A 44 8.65 1.67 -0.89
CA PHE A 44 7.56 2.43 -0.27
C PHE A 44 7.37 3.78 -0.98
N HIS A 45 8.44 4.53 -1.23
CA HIS A 45 8.36 5.78 -1.98
C HIS A 45 7.82 5.58 -3.40
N SER A 46 8.24 4.53 -4.11
CA SER A 46 7.73 4.26 -5.46
C SER A 46 6.23 3.94 -5.48
N ILE A 47 5.71 3.26 -4.46
CA ILE A 47 4.29 2.93 -4.34
C ILE A 47 3.49 4.19 -3.97
N ILE A 48 3.99 4.99 -3.02
CA ILE A 48 3.37 6.25 -2.60
C ILE A 48 3.32 7.25 -3.76
N ALA A 49 4.41 7.40 -4.53
CA ALA A 49 4.42 8.27 -5.70
C ALA A 49 3.43 7.84 -6.79
N ASP A 50 3.03 6.57 -6.82
CA ASP A 50 1.97 6.09 -7.71
C ASP A 50 0.57 6.42 -7.16
N MET A 51 0.40 6.39 -5.83
CA MET A 51 -0.83 6.81 -5.13
C MET A 51 -1.11 8.32 -5.30
N GLU A 52 -0.07 9.15 -5.35
CA GLU A 52 -0.16 10.61 -5.46
C GLU A 52 -0.70 11.10 -6.81
N LYS A 53 -0.75 10.23 -7.82
CA LYS A 53 -1.37 10.56 -9.11
C LYS A 53 -2.89 10.65 -9.04
N GLU A 54 -3.47 10.12 -7.95
CA GLU A 54 -4.91 10.04 -7.74
C GLU A 54 -5.32 10.98 -6.59
N GLU A 55 -6.38 11.75 -6.78
CA GLU A 55 -6.90 12.69 -5.76
C GLU A 55 -7.48 11.95 -4.55
N GLU A 56 -8.15 10.82 -4.79
CA GLU A 56 -8.76 9.97 -3.77
C GLU A 56 -8.37 8.50 -3.99
N ARG A 57 -8.31 7.75 -2.89
CA ARG A 57 -7.95 6.33 -2.85
C ARG A 57 -8.42 5.70 -1.55
N ASP A 58 -8.81 4.45 -1.63
CA ASP A 58 -9.24 3.64 -0.50
C ASP A 58 -8.17 2.59 -0.16
N PHE A 59 -8.22 2.07 1.07
CA PHE A 59 -7.32 1.03 1.55
C PHE A 59 -8.07 -0.10 2.24
N LEU A 60 -7.69 -1.35 1.95
CA LEU A 60 -8.16 -2.56 2.60
C LEU A 60 -6.95 -3.29 3.21
N LEU A 61 -6.97 -3.52 4.52
CA LEU A 61 -6.04 -4.41 5.20
C LEU A 61 -6.63 -5.82 5.28
N THR A 62 -5.89 -6.83 4.83
CA THR A 62 -6.36 -8.22 4.87
C THR A 62 -6.23 -8.84 6.25
N HIS A 63 -5.12 -8.59 6.96
CA HIS A 63 -4.84 -9.06 8.32
C HIS A 63 -3.64 -8.33 8.95
N TYR A 64 -3.37 -8.60 10.24
CA TYR A 64 -2.43 -7.82 11.06
C TYR A 64 -0.98 -8.36 11.10
N HIS A 65 -0.52 -9.04 10.05
CA HIS A 65 0.92 -9.30 9.93
C HIS A 65 1.66 -8.04 9.42
N ASP A 66 2.85 -7.79 9.95
CA ASP A 66 3.60 -6.53 9.72
C ASP A 66 3.83 -6.25 8.23
N ASP A 67 4.10 -7.29 7.46
CA ASP A 67 4.33 -7.26 6.02
C ASP A 67 3.09 -6.97 5.16
N HIS A 68 1.95 -6.67 5.78
CA HIS A 68 0.73 -6.22 5.11
C HIS A 68 0.36 -4.76 5.40
N PHE A 69 0.89 -4.15 6.47
CA PHE A 69 0.54 -2.76 6.85
C PHE A 69 1.72 -1.84 7.10
N ASN A 70 2.96 -2.34 7.17
CA ASN A 70 4.11 -1.51 7.54
C ASN A 70 4.41 -0.38 6.53
N GLY A 71 4.03 -0.54 5.25
CA GLY A 71 4.07 0.51 4.25
C GLY A 71 3.02 1.61 4.48
N VAL A 72 1.80 1.27 4.92
CA VAL A 72 0.80 2.27 5.35
C VAL A 72 1.32 3.07 6.54
N LYS A 73 1.89 2.38 7.53
CA LYS A 73 2.48 3.05 8.70
C LYS A 73 3.61 3.98 8.28
N TYR A 74 4.52 3.51 7.41
CA TYR A 74 5.58 4.34 6.85
C TYR A 74 5.02 5.58 6.15
N MET A 75 4.01 5.42 5.28
CA MET A 75 3.38 6.53 4.57
C MET A 75 2.79 7.57 5.55
N ALA A 76 2.07 7.11 6.58
CA ALA A 76 1.45 7.98 7.57
C ALA A 76 2.48 8.74 8.42
N ASP A 77 3.63 8.12 8.71
CA ASP A 77 4.70 8.71 9.51
C ASP A 77 5.56 9.71 8.71
N HIS A 78 5.60 9.61 7.37
CA HIS A 78 6.56 10.34 6.53
C HIS A 78 5.93 11.24 5.47
N THR A 79 4.62 11.22 5.28
CA THR A 79 3.92 11.98 4.24
C THR A 79 2.56 12.50 4.72
N GLU A 80 1.99 13.46 4.00
CA GLU A 80 0.62 13.95 4.25
C GLU A 80 -0.46 13.10 3.54
N ASN A 81 -0.06 12.02 2.88
CA ASN A 81 -0.96 11.16 2.12
C ASN A 81 -1.95 10.44 3.04
N LYS A 82 -3.22 10.43 2.63
CA LYS A 82 -4.32 9.81 3.38
C LYS A 82 -5.16 8.95 2.46
N PHE A 83 -5.76 7.91 3.03
CA PHE A 83 -6.83 7.16 2.39
C PHE A 83 -8.16 7.81 2.75
N ARG A 84 -9.10 7.82 1.81
CA ARG A 84 -10.47 8.30 2.03
C ARG A 84 -11.21 7.34 2.97
N ASN A 85 -11.27 6.06 2.59
CA ASN A 85 -11.76 4.99 3.46
C ASN A 85 -10.66 3.99 3.79
N VAL A 86 -10.74 3.42 4.99
CA VAL A 86 -9.85 2.37 5.49
C VAL A 86 -10.73 1.23 5.98
N TYR A 87 -10.63 0.09 5.29
CA TYR A 87 -11.33 -1.15 5.62
C TYR A 87 -10.35 -2.07 6.36
N ILE A 88 -10.71 -2.50 7.57
CA ILE A 88 -9.89 -3.38 8.41
C ILE A 88 -10.70 -4.60 8.85
N PRO A 89 -10.05 -5.75 9.14
CA PRO A 89 -10.74 -6.95 9.61
C PRO A 89 -11.36 -6.77 10.99
N ASP A 90 -12.49 -7.44 11.25
CA ASP A 90 -13.25 -7.43 12.50
C ASP A 90 -12.82 -8.58 13.45
N VAL A 91 -11.50 -8.78 13.61
CA VAL A 91 -10.93 -9.85 14.44
C VAL A 91 -10.94 -9.56 15.94
#